data_AF-R1D6Y3-F1
#
_entry.id   AF-R1D6Y3-F1
#
_cell.length_a   1.000
_cell.length_b   1.000
_cell.length_c   1.000
_cell.angle_alpha   90.00
_cell.angle_beta   90.00
_cell.angle_gamma   90.00
#
_symmetry.space_group_name_H-M   'P 1'
#
loop_
_entity.id
_entity.type
_entity.pdbx_description
1 polymer ?
#
loop_
_entity_poly.entity_id
_entity_poly.type
_entity_poly.pdbx_seq_one_letter_code
_entity_poly.pdbx_strand_id
1 'polypeptide(L)'
;MLRRAAPRAFRPSRALVQQRRRICFELSPTQSELRDRVRAFVVDKVIPFEGDERRTSHGPTDELRDELIGLAREAGLLSGLPAIHSELRSHVSRAVFFEAAGYSMLGPIALNIAAPDELCEGGDSEANGCSHSQKYWDRAVA
;
A
#
# COMPACT_ATOMS: atom_id res chain seq x y z
N MET A 1 -37.94 -33.95 -42.51
CA MET A 1 -36.71 -33.66 -41.73
C MET A 1 -36.63 -32.15 -41.49
N LEU A 2 -37.02 -31.66 -40.31
CA LEU A 2 -36.94 -30.24 -39.95
C LEU A 2 -35.54 -29.93 -39.40
N ARG A 3 -34.75 -29.13 -40.13
CA ARG A 3 -33.45 -28.63 -39.64
C ARG A 3 -33.70 -27.58 -38.55
N ARG A 4 -33.34 -27.90 -37.30
CA ARG A 4 -33.25 -26.93 -36.21
C ARG A 4 -32.16 -25.90 -36.53
N ALA A 5 -32.50 -24.61 -36.53
CA ALA A 5 -31.52 -23.54 -36.63
C ALA A 5 -30.66 -23.49 -35.35
N ALA A 6 -29.34 -23.38 -35.51
CA ALA A 6 -28.41 -23.23 -34.39
C ALA A 6 -28.66 -21.87 -33.67
N PRO A 7 -28.53 -21.80 -32.34
CA PRO A 7 -28.70 -20.55 -31.61
C PRO A 7 -27.63 -19.55 -32.05
N ARG A 8 -28.04 -18.32 -32.37
CA ARG A 8 -27.12 -17.24 -32.69
C ARG A 8 -26.26 -16.94 -31.46
N ALA A 9 -24.96 -17.19 -31.57
CA ALA A 9 -24.00 -16.79 -30.55
C ALA A 9 -24.16 -15.29 -30.25
N PHE A 10 -24.30 -14.96 -28.97
CA PHE A 10 -24.35 -13.57 -28.51
C PHE A 10 -23.04 -12.88 -28.90
N ARG A 11 -23.08 -12.07 -29.96
CA ARG A 11 -21.99 -11.15 -30.31
C ARG A 11 -22.27 -9.85 -29.57
N PRO A 12 -21.48 -9.47 -28.54
CA PRO A 12 -21.62 -8.16 -27.95
C PRO A 12 -21.42 -7.09 -29.04
N SER A 13 -22.18 -6.01 -28.96
CA SER A 13 -22.08 -4.91 -29.92
C SER A 13 -20.67 -4.32 -29.89
N ARG A 14 -20.15 -3.93 -31.05
CA ARG A 14 -18.84 -3.29 -31.21
C ARG A 14 -18.66 -2.09 -30.26
N ALA A 15 -19.74 -1.38 -29.94
CA ALA A 15 -19.75 -0.27 -28.97
C ALA A 15 -19.37 -0.68 -27.53
N LEU A 16 -19.83 -1.84 -27.05
CA LEU A 16 -19.44 -2.37 -25.72
C LEU A 16 -17.97 -2.82 -25.69
N VAL A 17 -17.45 -3.27 -26.82
CA VAL A 17 -16.02 -3.59 -26.97
C VAL A 17 -15.17 -2.32 -27.08
N GLN A 18 -15.69 -1.26 -27.70
CA GLN A 18 -14.98 0.01 -27.93
C GLN A 18 -14.76 0.81 -26.62
N GLN A 19 -15.61 0.63 -25.60
CA GLN A 19 -15.42 1.24 -24.27
C GLN A 19 -14.27 0.61 -23.46
N ARG A 20 -13.76 -0.57 -23.86
CA ARG A 20 -12.69 -1.30 -23.14
C ARG A 20 -11.26 -1.04 -23.62
N ARG A 21 -11.02 0.07 -24.34
CA ARG A 21 -9.67 0.48 -24.82
C ARG A 21 -9.27 1.89 -24.39
N ARG A 22 -9.66 2.31 -23.20
CA ARG A 22 -9.10 3.52 -22.58
C ARG A 22 -8.51 3.15 -21.24
N ILE A 23 -7.22 3.45 -21.07
CA ILE A 23 -6.58 3.43 -19.76
C ILE A 23 -7.24 4.55 -18.96
N CYS A 24 -7.95 4.19 -17.89
CA CYS A 24 -8.60 5.12 -16.98
C CYS A 24 -7.66 5.32 -15.80
N PHE A 25 -7.13 6.54 -15.64
CA PHE A 25 -6.23 6.92 -14.54
C PHE A 25 -6.97 7.54 -13.35
N GLU A 26 -8.31 7.62 -13.44
CA GLU A 26 -9.15 8.14 -12.36
C GLU A 26 -9.15 7.16 -11.19
N LEU A 27 -8.83 7.68 -10.00
CA LEU A 27 -8.92 6.92 -8.76
C LEU A 27 -10.39 6.80 -8.33
N SER A 28 -10.76 5.68 -7.71
CA SER A 28 -12.04 5.61 -7.01
C SER A 28 -12.08 6.63 -5.86
N PRO A 29 -13.28 7.01 -5.37
CA PRO A 29 -13.39 7.86 -4.18
C PRO A 29 -12.61 7.29 -2.99
N THR A 30 -12.72 5.99 -2.75
CA THR A 30 -11.98 5.30 -1.68
C THR A 30 -10.45 5.36 -1.86
N GLN A 31 -9.94 5.26 -3.08
CA GLN A 31 -8.51 5.40 -3.37
C GLN A 31 -8.03 6.83 -3.17
N SER A 32 -8.85 7.81 -3.55
CA SER A 32 -8.55 9.23 -3.34
C SER A 32 -8.50 9.58 -1.85
N GLU A 33 -9.47 9.08 -1.07
CA GLU A 33 -9.49 9.23 0.39
C GLU A 33 -8.27 8.59 1.04
N LEU A 34 -7.89 7.37 0.62
CA LEU A 34 -6.68 6.70 1.11
C LEU A 34 -5.43 7.52 0.81
N ARG A 35 -5.27 7.99 -0.44
CA ARG A 35 -4.17 8.86 -0.86
C ARG A 35 -4.07 10.10 0.02
N ASP A 36 -5.19 10.77 0.25
CA ASP A 36 -5.22 12.05 0.94
C ASP A 36 -4.92 11.89 2.44
N ARG A 37 -5.43 10.84 3.08
CA ARG A 37 -5.08 10.46 4.46
C ARG A 37 -3.58 10.19 4.60
N VAL A 38 -3.02 9.37 3.72
CA VAL A 38 -1.60 9.00 3.75
C VAL A 38 -0.73 10.22 3.48
N ARG A 39 -1.07 11.03 2.48
CA ARG A 39 -0.31 12.25 2.15
C ARG A 39 -0.33 13.25 3.29
N ALA A 40 -1.49 13.49 3.92
CA ALA A 40 -1.60 14.38 5.06
C ALA A 40 -0.72 13.89 6.23
N PHE A 41 -0.78 12.59 6.55
CA PHE A 41 0.08 11.99 7.55
C PHE A 41 1.57 12.18 7.23
N VAL A 42 1.99 11.89 6.00
CA VAL A 42 3.40 12.04 5.60
C VAL A 42 3.86 13.49 5.73
N VAL A 43 3.08 14.45 5.21
CA VAL A 43 3.44 15.87 5.23
C VAL A 43 3.47 16.42 6.65
N ASP A 44 2.45 16.13 7.45
CA ASP A 44 2.27 16.77 8.75
C ASP A 44 3.05 16.08 9.87
N LYS A 45 3.29 14.77 9.74
CA LYS A 45 3.90 13.95 10.80
C LYS A 45 5.28 13.41 10.45
N VAL A 46 5.56 13.08 9.20
CA VAL A 46 6.80 12.36 8.83
C VAL A 46 7.89 13.32 8.33
N ILE A 47 7.55 14.25 7.42
CA ILE A 47 8.51 15.21 6.86
C ILE A 47 9.30 15.98 7.93
N PRO A 48 8.71 16.41 9.08
CA PRO A 48 9.46 17.09 10.13
C PRO A 48 10.69 16.32 10.65
N PHE A 49 10.67 14.99 10.57
CA PHE A 49 11.79 14.14 11.00
C PHE A 49 12.90 13.98 9.95
N GLU A 50 12.74 14.52 8.73
CA GLU A 50 13.78 14.36 7.69
C GLU A 50 15.09 15.07 8.01
N GLY A 51 15.05 16.10 8.88
CA GLY A 51 16.21 16.83 9.39
C GLY A 51 16.70 16.35 10.76
N ASP A 52 16.13 15.27 11.30
CA ASP A 52 16.50 14.71 12.60
C ASP A 52 17.91 14.06 12.52
N GLU A 53 18.74 14.29 13.53
CA GLU A 53 20.11 13.72 13.61
C GLU A 53 20.10 12.18 13.67
N ARG A 54 18.99 11.58 14.15
CA ARG A 54 18.78 10.12 14.16
C ARG A 54 18.59 9.54 12.75
N ARG A 55 18.38 10.38 11.74
CA ARG A 55 18.46 9.97 10.32
C ARG A 55 19.92 9.95 9.88
N THR A 56 20.56 8.80 10.05
CA THR A 56 21.97 8.60 9.71
C THR A 56 22.17 8.31 8.21
N SER A 57 23.42 8.25 7.76
CA SER A 57 23.79 7.85 6.39
C SER A 57 23.35 6.43 6.02
N HIS A 58 23.15 5.55 7.01
CA HIS A 58 22.71 4.17 6.81
C HIS A 58 21.20 4.00 7.01
N GLY A 59 20.46 5.09 7.22
CA GLY A 59 19.03 5.09 7.52
C GLY A 59 18.71 5.63 8.92
N PRO A 60 17.43 5.71 9.29
CA PRO A 60 17.02 6.10 10.63
C PRO A 60 17.50 5.08 11.68
N THR A 61 17.80 5.53 12.89
CA THR A 61 18.03 4.62 14.01
C THR A 61 16.75 3.84 14.37
N ASP A 62 16.90 2.76 15.14
CA ASP A 62 15.76 1.96 15.58
C ASP A 62 14.79 2.78 16.45
N GLU A 63 15.28 3.73 17.24
CA GLU A 63 14.44 4.62 18.05
C GLU A 63 13.57 5.53 17.18
N LEU A 64 14.15 6.12 16.13
CA LEU A 64 13.38 6.96 15.19
C LEU A 64 12.38 6.11 14.40
N ARG A 65 12.76 4.90 13.98
CA ARG A 65 11.84 3.97 13.32
C ARG A 65 10.65 3.64 14.22
N ASP A 66 10.89 3.25 15.46
CA ASP A 66 9.84 2.86 16.41
C ASP A 66 8.90 4.04 16.70
N GLU A 67 9.43 5.27 16.79
CA GLU A 67 8.64 6.50 16.92
C GLU A 67 7.73 6.74 15.70
N LEU A 68 8.29 6.66 14.48
CA LEU A 68 7.54 6.85 13.23
C LEU A 68 6.44 5.79 13.03
N ILE A 69 6.73 4.53 13.35
CA ILE A 69 5.76 3.44 13.32
C ILE A 69 4.67 3.67 14.37
N GLY A 70 5.03 4.19 15.55
CA GLY A 70 4.08 4.58 16.58
C GLY A 70 3.09 5.64 16.07
N LEU A 71 3.58 6.68 15.42
CA LEU A 71 2.74 7.72 14.81
C LEU A 71 1.81 7.14 13.72
N ALA A 72 2.31 6.24 12.88
CA ALA A 72 1.49 5.60 11.84
C ALA A 72 0.40 4.69 12.43
N ARG A 73 0.70 3.99 13.52
CA ARG A 73 -0.26 3.16 14.25
C ARG A 73 -1.35 4.02 14.91
N GLU A 74 -0.98 5.11 15.57
CA GLU A 74 -1.92 6.07 16.15
C GLU A 74 -2.82 6.72 15.09
N ALA A 75 -2.26 7.00 13.90
CA ALA A 75 -3.02 7.50 12.76
C ALA A 75 -3.89 6.41 12.08
N GLY A 76 -3.76 5.14 12.49
CA GLY A 76 -4.48 4.02 11.88
C GLY A 76 -4.07 3.73 10.44
N LEU A 77 -2.83 4.10 10.04
CA LEU A 77 -2.30 4.00 8.68
C LEU A 77 -1.19 2.95 8.53
N LEU A 78 -0.75 2.32 9.62
CA LEU A 78 0.24 1.26 9.57
C LEU A 78 -0.25 0.07 8.71
N SER A 79 0.57 -0.38 7.76
CA SER A 79 0.23 -1.43 6.78
C SER A 79 -0.24 -2.75 7.42
N GLY A 80 0.27 -3.08 8.60
CA GLY A 80 -0.09 -4.27 9.38
C GLY A 80 -1.47 -4.25 10.03
N LEU A 81 -2.11 -3.10 10.14
CA LEU A 81 -3.42 -3.02 10.78
C LEU A 81 -4.47 -3.71 9.89
N PRO A 82 -5.39 -4.51 10.45
CA PRO A 82 -6.39 -5.24 9.66
C PRO A 82 -7.21 -4.35 8.71
N ALA A 83 -7.55 -3.13 9.15
CA ALA A 83 -8.28 -2.16 8.34
C ALA A 83 -7.47 -1.76 7.09
N ILE A 84 -6.22 -1.34 7.26
CA ILE A 84 -5.34 -0.94 6.14
C ILE A 84 -5.03 -2.14 5.26
N HIS A 85 -4.71 -3.30 5.84
CA HIS A 85 -4.49 -4.52 5.07
C HIS A 85 -5.68 -4.86 4.16
N SER A 86 -6.91 -4.66 4.64
CA SER A 86 -8.12 -4.85 3.84
C SER A 86 -8.28 -3.82 2.70
N GLU A 87 -7.90 -2.56 2.93
CA GLU A 87 -7.92 -1.49 1.92
C GLU A 87 -6.84 -1.72 0.83
N LEU A 88 -5.72 -2.35 1.19
CA LEU A 88 -4.56 -2.62 0.33
C LEU A 88 -4.63 -3.95 -0.45
N ARG A 89 -5.79 -4.62 -0.50
CA ARG A 89 -5.94 -5.89 -1.25
C ARG A 89 -5.79 -5.74 -2.77
N SER A 90 -6.01 -4.53 -3.31
CA SER A 90 -5.82 -4.21 -4.73
C SER A 90 -4.43 -3.66 -4.99
N HIS A 91 -3.77 -4.14 -6.06
CA HIS A 91 -2.49 -3.57 -6.51
C HIS A 91 -2.59 -2.07 -6.82
N VAL A 92 -3.74 -1.58 -7.28
CA VAL A 92 -3.96 -0.15 -7.53
C VAL A 92 -3.99 0.62 -6.21
N SER A 93 -4.70 0.10 -5.20
CA SER A 93 -4.73 0.72 -3.86
C SER A 93 -3.34 0.71 -3.21
N ARG A 94 -2.57 -0.38 -3.36
CA ARG A 94 -1.15 -0.42 -2.95
C ARG A 94 -0.33 0.64 -3.66
N ALA A 95 -0.43 0.74 -4.98
CA ALA A 95 0.31 1.75 -5.75
C ALA A 95 -0.01 3.17 -5.25
N VAL A 96 -1.29 3.49 -5.02
CA VAL A 96 -1.71 4.79 -4.47
C VAL A 96 -1.16 5.04 -3.08
N PHE A 97 -1.21 4.05 -2.20
CA PHE A 97 -0.66 4.13 -0.85
C PHE A 97 0.86 4.34 -0.86
N PHE A 98 1.56 3.59 -1.71
CA PHE A 98 3.03 3.58 -1.79
C PHE A 98 3.54 4.88 -2.43
N GLU A 99 2.84 5.40 -3.44
CA GLU A 99 3.13 6.71 -4.03
C GLU A 99 2.95 7.83 -3.01
N ALA A 100 1.84 7.83 -2.26
CA ALA A 100 1.60 8.83 -1.22
C ALA A 100 2.63 8.74 -0.09
N ALA A 101 3.00 7.53 0.32
CA ALA A 101 4.06 7.27 1.30
C ALA A 101 5.42 7.79 0.82
N GLY A 102 5.74 7.60 -0.47
CA GLY A 102 6.99 8.01 -1.08
C GLY A 102 7.19 9.53 -1.22
N TYR A 103 6.23 10.35 -0.77
CA TYR A 103 6.41 11.80 -0.74
C TYR A 103 7.48 12.25 0.28
N SER A 104 7.82 11.39 1.24
CA SER A 104 8.95 11.55 2.16
C SER A 104 9.92 10.37 2.04
N MET A 105 11.21 10.62 2.25
CA MET A 105 12.22 9.56 2.31
C MET A 105 12.02 8.62 3.52
N LEU A 106 11.32 9.10 4.57
CA LEU A 106 11.00 8.32 5.77
C LEU A 106 9.59 7.73 5.73
N GLY A 107 8.73 8.12 4.78
CA GLY A 107 7.34 7.68 4.69
C GLY A 107 7.18 6.16 4.56
N PRO A 108 7.94 5.48 3.68
CA PRO A 108 7.90 4.02 3.59
C PRO A 108 8.30 3.30 4.88
N ILE A 109 9.21 3.89 5.66
CA ILE A 109 9.65 3.33 6.96
C ILE A 109 8.55 3.52 8.00
N ALA A 110 7.97 4.73 8.09
CA ALA A 110 6.91 5.06 9.02
C ALA A 110 5.67 4.16 8.84
N LEU A 111 5.29 3.89 7.58
CA LEU A 111 4.11 3.08 7.24
C LEU A 111 4.42 1.58 7.17
N ASN A 112 5.66 1.17 7.46
CA ASN A 112 6.13 -0.21 7.42
C ASN A 112 5.90 -0.89 6.05
N ILE A 113 6.32 -0.20 4.99
CA ILE A 113 6.27 -0.67 3.58
C ILE A 113 7.63 -0.52 2.87
N ALA A 114 8.70 -0.19 3.59
CA ALA A 114 10.04 -0.22 3.02
C ALA A 114 10.46 -1.69 2.83
N ALA A 115 11.16 -2.02 1.74
CA ALA A 115 11.71 -3.36 1.60
C ALA A 115 12.73 -3.65 2.73
N PRO A 116 12.73 -4.86 3.33
CA PRO A 116 11.95 -6.04 2.95
C PRO A 116 10.59 -6.16 3.68
N ASP A 117 10.24 -5.20 4.54
CA ASP A 117 9.07 -5.24 5.42
C ASP A 117 7.77 -5.47 4.62
N GLU A 118 7.62 -4.82 3.45
CA GLU A 118 6.44 -4.95 2.56
C GLU A 118 6.11 -6.38 2.09
N LEU A 119 7.09 -7.29 2.09
CA LEU A 119 6.95 -8.69 1.64
C LEU A 119 6.72 -9.66 2.80
N CYS A 120 6.87 -9.19 4.04
CA CYS A 120 6.75 -10.04 5.23
C CYS A 120 5.33 -9.97 5.83
N GLU A 121 4.41 -9.30 5.12
CA GLU A 121 2.96 -9.36 5.31
C GLU A 121 2.46 -10.80 5.15
N GLY A 122 2.01 -11.44 6.24
CA GLY A 122 1.32 -12.75 6.18
C GLY A 122 1.85 -13.87 7.08
N GLY A 123 2.89 -13.63 7.89
CA GLY A 123 3.42 -14.65 8.80
C GLY A 123 4.30 -15.71 8.14
N ASP A 124 4.56 -15.60 6.84
CA ASP A 124 5.43 -16.51 6.07
C ASP A 124 6.93 -16.15 6.22
N SER A 125 7.36 -15.79 7.43
CA SER A 125 8.72 -15.30 7.71
C SER A 125 9.82 -16.29 7.32
N GLU A 126 9.52 -17.59 7.39
CA GLU A 126 10.42 -18.67 6.98
C GLU A 126 10.52 -18.82 5.46
N ALA A 127 9.45 -18.52 4.70
CA ALA A 127 9.46 -18.66 3.24
C ALA A 127 10.24 -17.54 2.54
N ASN A 128 10.26 -16.33 3.14
CA ASN A 128 10.88 -15.14 2.56
C ASN A 128 12.27 -14.81 3.13
N GLY A 129 12.81 -15.64 4.03
CA GLY A 129 14.14 -15.42 4.63
C GLY A 129 14.24 -14.11 5.45
N CYS A 130 13.12 -13.62 5.97
CA CYS A 130 12.93 -12.26 6.46
C CYS A 130 13.03 -12.14 7.99
N SER A 131 13.89 -12.93 8.64
CA SER A 131 13.96 -13.02 10.11
C SER A 131 14.32 -11.69 10.78
N HIS A 132 15.16 -10.87 10.13
CA HIS A 132 15.54 -9.55 10.64
C HIS A 132 14.41 -8.52 10.56
N SER A 133 13.41 -8.74 9.71
CA SER A 133 12.27 -7.83 9.55
C SER A 133 11.04 -8.30 10.30
N GLN A 134 10.95 -9.59 10.63
CA GLN A 134 9.94 -10.11 11.55
C GLN A 134 9.97 -9.40 12.91
N LYS A 135 11.17 -9.09 13.44
CA LYS A 135 11.30 -8.31 14.70
C LYS A 135 10.71 -6.90 14.62
N TYR A 136 10.60 -6.29 13.44
CA TYR A 136 9.94 -4.99 13.27
C TYR A 136 8.42 -5.20 13.14
N TRP A 137 7.99 -6.24 12.43
CA TRP A 137 6.58 -6.61 12.32
C TRP A 137 5.93 -6.92 13.68
N ASP A 138 6.58 -7.77 14.48
CA ASP A 138 6.06 -8.14 15.81
C ASP A 138 5.95 -6.92 16.73
N ARG A 139 6.92 -5.98 16.66
CA ARG A 139 6.88 -4.72 17.43
C ARG A 139 5.87 -3.70 16.89
N ALA A 140 5.64 -3.68 15.58
CA ALA A 140 4.75 -2.73 14.95
C ALA A 140 3.27 -3.09 15.17
N VAL A 141 2.95 -4.38 15.18
CA VAL A 141 1.59 -4.92 15.26
C VAL A 141 1.16 -5.36 16.67
N ALA A 142 2.11 -5.49 17.63
CA ALA A 142 1.81 -5.65 19.05
C ALA A 142 1.18 -4.40 19.68
#